data_AF-L0DFZ5-F1
#
_entry.id   AF-L0DFZ5-F1
#
_cell.length_a   1.000
_cell.length_b   1.000
_cell.length_c   1.000
_cell.angle_alpha   90.00
_cell.angle_beta   90.00
_cell.angle_gamma   90.00
#
_symmetry.space_group_name_H-M   'P 1'
#
loop_
_entity.id
_entity.type
_entity.pdbx_description
1 polymer ?
#
loop_
_entity_poly.entity_id
_entity_poly.type
_entity_poly.pdbx_seq_one_letter_code
_entity_poly.pdbx_strand_id
1 'polypeptide(L)'
;MNYGPEEHPPLHRRGDIVELDGLLGVIVAVPGEIVETTLGTDRVPETHVALWFGDSGGKRISEGGIGGQVPEIWTVPIELCLRASKPLCRH
;
A
#
# COMPACT_ATOMS: atom_id res chain seq x y z
N MET A 1 -24.73 -13.70 -25.77
CA MET A 1 -23.41 -13.60 -25.13
C MET A 1 -23.65 -13.49 -23.64
N ASN A 2 -23.45 -14.57 -22.90
CA ASN A 2 -23.56 -14.56 -21.45
C ASN A 2 -22.24 -14.05 -20.92
N TYR A 3 -22.23 -12.84 -20.36
CA TYR A 3 -21.14 -12.40 -19.51
C TYR A 3 -21.18 -13.31 -18.26
N GLY A 4 -20.12 -14.10 -18.08
CA GLY A 4 -19.90 -14.84 -16.83
C GLY A 4 -19.80 -13.88 -15.66
N PRO A 5 -19.89 -14.35 -14.41
CA PRO A 5 -19.73 -13.48 -13.26
C PRO A 5 -18.37 -12.80 -13.39
N GLU A 6 -18.38 -11.48 -13.60
CA GLU A 6 -17.16 -10.70 -13.52
C GLU A 6 -16.59 -10.96 -12.13
N GLU A 7 -15.49 -11.70 -12.09
CA GLU A 7 -14.63 -11.72 -10.91
C GLU A 7 -14.14 -10.28 -10.76
N HIS A 8 -14.94 -9.44 -10.08
CA HIS A 8 -14.49 -8.14 -9.67
C HIS A 8 -13.17 -8.39 -8.93
N PRO A 9 -12.03 -7.87 -9.43
CA PRO A 9 -10.77 -8.04 -8.74
C PRO A 9 -11.00 -7.58 -7.29
N PRO A 10 -10.51 -8.33 -6.29
CA PRO A 10 -10.79 -8.03 -4.90
C PRO A 10 -10.44 -6.56 -4.67
N LEU A 11 -11.45 -5.79 -4.26
CA LEU A 11 -11.32 -4.37 -3.99
C LEU A 11 -10.14 -4.19 -3.03
N HIS A 12 -9.12 -3.45 -3.44
CA HIS A 12 -7.95 -3.16 -2.63
C HIS A 12 -8.36 -2.65 -1.25
N ARG A 13 -7.80 -3.24 -0.19
CA ARG A 13 -8.10 -2.89 1.21
C ARG A 13 -6.84 -2.43 1.91
N ARG A 14 -7.03 -1.62 2.96
CA ARG A 14 -5.95 -1.30 3.90
C ARG A 14 -5.33 -2.61 4.44
N GLY A 15 -4.00 -2.67 4.41
CA GLY A 15 -3.20 -3.81 4.82
C GLY A 15 -2.88 -4.81 3.71
N ASP A 16 -3.49 -4.70 2.52
CA ASP A 16 -3.13 -5.54 1.39
C ASP A 16 -1.69 -5.25 0.94
N ILE A 17 -0.95 -6.31 0.60
CA ILE A 17 0.34 -6.20 -0.06
C ILE A 17 0.10 -6.19 -1.57
N VAL A 18 0.62 -5.16 -2.23
CA VAL A 18 0.55 -4.98 -3.69
C VAL A 18 1.95 -4.82 -4.25
N GLU A 19 2.07 -5.01 -5.56
CA GLU A 19 3.28 -4.71 -6.31
C GLU A 19 3.01 -3.50 -7.23
N LEU A 20 3.91 -2.52 -7.19
CA LEU A 20 3.94 -1.38 -8.11
C LEU A 20 5.34 -1.26 -8.67
N ASP A 21 5.48 -1.35 -10.00
CA ASP A 21 6.77 -1.24 -10.69
C ASP A 21 7.87 -2.17 -10.12
N GLY A 22 7.50 -3.41 -9.81
CA GLY A 22 8.41 -4.42 -9.24
C GLY A 22 8.73 -4.24 -7.75
N LEU A 23 8.17 -3.23 -7.08
CA LEU A 23 8.33 -2.99 -5.65
C LEU A 23 7.09 -3.41 -4.86
N LEU A 24 7.30 -4.12 -3.75
CA LEU A 24 6.24 -4.45 -2.81
C LEU A 24 5.88 -3.22 -1.97
N GLY A 25 4.58 -2.94 -1.88
CA GLY A 25 4.02 -1.91 -1.02
C GLY A 25 2.84 -2.44 -0.21
N VAL A 26 2.55 -1.76 0.89
CA VAL A 26 1.36 -2.01 1.72
C VAL A 26 0.39 -0.87 1.50
N ILE A 27 -0.88 -1.22 1.27
CA ILE A 27 -1.96 -0.22 1.21
C ILE A 27 -2.20 0.33 2.62
N VAL A 28 -1.94 1.61 2.80
CA VAL A 28 -2.14 2.31 4.07
C VAL A 28 -3.38 3.19 4.07
N ALA A 29 -3.95 3.50 2.91
CA ALA A 29 -5.26 4.14 2.80
C ALA A 29 -5.94 3.83 1.45
N VAL A 30 -7.27 3.85 1.43
CA VAL A 30 -8.12 3.56 0.26
C VAL A 30 -8.89 4.81 -0.20
N PRO A 31 -9.49 4.80 -1.40
CA PRO A 31 -10.31 5.91 -1.89
C PRO A 31 -11.24 6.55 -0.84
N GLY A 32 -11.23 7.87 -0.77
CA GLY A 32 -12.09 8.64 0.13
C GLY A 32 -11.58 8.78 1.58
N GLU A 33 -10.58 7.99 1.99
CA GLU A 33 -9.96 8.14 3.30
C GLU A 33 -9.12 9.41 3.41
N ILE A 34 -9.00 9.91 4.63
CA ILE A 34 -8.19 11.09 4.96
C ILE A 34 -6.78 10.65 5.36
N VAL A 35 -5.78 11.28 4.77
CA VAL A 35 -4.36 11.03 5.01
C VAL A 35 -3.62 12.31 5.39
N GLU A 36 -2.56 12.18 6.18
CA GLU A 36 -1.63 13.29 6.45
C GLU A 36 -0.56 13.33 5.35
N THR A 37 -0.29 14.52 4.84
CA THR A 37 0.71 14.81 3.82
C THR A 37 1.65 15.90 4.32
N THR A 38 2.76 16.12 3.62
CA THR A 38 3.69 17.22 3.93
C THR A 38 3.06 18.61 3.78
N LEU A 39 1.91 18.72 3.11
CA LEU A 39 1.15 19.96 2.91
C LEU A 39 -0.06 20.08 3.86
N GLY A 40 -0.27 19.10 4.74
CA GLY A 40 -1.41 19.03 5.65
C GLY A 40 -2.29 17.81 5.39
N THR A 41 -3.56 17.90 5.77
CA THR A 41 -4.53 16.80 5.64
C THR A 41 -5.18 16.80 4.27
N ASP A 42 -5.18 15.65 3.57
CA ASP A 42 -5.80 15.50 2.25
C ASP A 42 -6.63 14.20 2.17
N ARG A 43 -7.43 14.07 1.11
CA ARG A 43 -8.25 12.89 0.82
C ARG A 43 -7.63 12.07 -0.32
N VAL A 44 -7.60 10.75 -0.16
CA VAL A 44 -7.20 9.84 -1.23
C VAL A 44 -8.22 9.92 -2.39
N PRO A 45 -7.80 10.21 -3.63
CA PRO A 45 -8.69 10.27 -4.78
C PRO A 45 -9.45 8.96 -5.03
N GLU A 46 -10.63 9.06 -5.66
CA GLU A 46 -11.53 7.91 -5.89
C GLU A 46 -10.90 6.75 -6.68
N THR A 47 -9.89 7.06 -7.50
CA THR A 47 -9.18 6.08 -8.35
C THR A 47 -7.78 5.72 -7.83
N HIS A 48 -7.44 6.15 -6.61
CA HIS A 48 -6.09 6.03 -6.05
C HIS A 48 -6.08 5.27 -4.72
N VAL A 49 -4.90 4.75 -4.37
CA VAL A 49 -4.60 4.20 -3.04
C VAL A 49 -3.34 4.87 -2.51
N ALA A 50 -3.20 4.92 -1.19
CA ALA A 50 -1.96 5.34 -0.54
C ALA A 50 -1.12 4.10 -0.20
N LEU A 51 0.14 4.09 -0.64
CA LEU A 51 1.09 2.99 -0.47
C LEU A 51 2.27 3.39 0.40
N TRP A 52 2.69 2.46 1.26
CA TRP A 52 3.98 2.51 1.94
C TRP A 52 4.86 1.37 1.44
N PHE A 53 6.06 1.69 0.93
CA PHE A 53 7.02 0.71 0.38
C PHE A 53 7.97 0.10 1.43
N GLY A 54 7.74 0.40 2.72
CA GLY A 54 8.70 0.08 3.76
C GLY A 54 9.83 1.11 3.85
N ASP A 55 10.77 0.85 4.76
CA ASP A 55 12.02 1.61 4.86
C ASP A 55 13.18 0.67 4.55
N SER A 56 13.91 0.95 3.47
CA SER A 56 15.06 0.15 3.02
C SER A 56 16.20 0.09 4.05
N GLY A 57 16.29 1.09 4.94
CA GLY A 57 17.28 1.15 6.02
C GLY A 57 16.73 0.75 7.39
N GLY A 58 15.44 0.42 7.47
CA GLY A 58 14.73 0.20 8.72
C GLY A 58 15.31 -0.99 9.49
N LYS A 59 15.71 -0.76 10.75
CA LYS A 59 16.11 -1.82 11.69
C LYS A 59 15.17 -1.87 12.88
N ARG A 60 15.00 -3.07 13.44
CA ARG A 60 14.29 -3.22 14.72
C ARG A 60 15.07 -2.51 15.83
N ILE A 61 14.36 -1.96 16.81
CA ILE A 61 14.98 -1.36 18.00
C ILE A 61 15.91 -2.36 18.71
N SER A 62 15.50 -3.63 18.79
CA SER A 62 16.30 -4.72 19.34
C SER A 62 17.63 -4.96 18.61
N GLU A 63 17.77 -4.46 17.38
CA GLU A 63 18.97 -4.57 16.53
C GLU A 63 19.69 -3.22 16.39
N GLY A 64 19.37 -2.25 17.27
CA GLY A 64 19.96 -0.92 17.27
C GLY A 64 19.29 0.07 16.30
N GLY A 65 18.08 -0.21 15.83
CA GLY A 65 17.29 0.73 15.04
C GLY A 65 16.77 1.92 15.85
N ILE A 66 16.55 3.04 15.17
CA ILE A 66 16.05 4.29 15.78
C ILE A 66 14.59 4.13 16.24
N GLY A 67 13.77 3.39 15.47
CA GLY A 67 12.35 3.23 15.72
C GLY A 67 11.55 4.51 15.44
N GLY A 68 10.23 4.38 15.26
CA GLY A 68 9.31 5.53 15.20
C GLY A 68 9.56 6.54 14.08
N GLN A 69 10.26 6.16 13.00
CA GLN A 69 10.42 7.04 11.84
C GLN A 69 9.08 7.23 11.14
N VAL A 70 8.83 8.47 10.69
CA VAL A 70 7.62 8.78 9.93
C VAL A 70 7.71 8.08 8.57
N PRO A 71 6.75 7.22 8.21
CA PRO A 71 6.78 6.49 6.94
C PRO A 71 6.54 7.43 5.77
N GLU A 72 7.28 7.23 4.67
CA GLU A 72 7.01 7.91 3.41
C GLU A 72 5.90 7.18 2.66
N ILE A 73 4.80 7.88 2.38
CA ILE A 73 3.59 7.33 1.76
C ILE A 73 3.34 8.02 0.41
N TRP A 74 2.95 7.22 -0.58
CA TRP A 74 2.70 7.68 -1.94
C TRP A 74 1.26 7.39 -2.35
N THR A 75 0.56 8.38 -2.90
CA THR A 75 -0.77 8.19 -3.48
C THR A 75 -0.62 7.85 -4.97
N VAL A 76 -1.11 6.70 -5.39
CA VAL A 76 -0.94 6.17 -6.76
C VAL A 76 -2.25 5.64 -7.33
N PRO A 77 -2.43 5.62 -8.67
CA PRO A 77 -3.60 5.02 -9.30
C PRO A 77 -3.74 3.53 -8.98
N ILE A 78 -4.95 3.10 -8.62
CA ILE A 78 -5.25 1.71 -8.27
C ILE A 78 -4.91 0.74 -9.42
N GLU A 79 -5.15 1.15 -10.66
CA GLU A 79 -4.94 0.31 -11.85
C GLU A 79 -3.47 -0.09 -12.09
N LEU A 80 -2.52 0.61 -11.46
CA LEU A 80 -1.10 0.28 -11.54
C LEU A 80 -0.67 -0.74 -10.47
N CYS A 81 -1.52 -0.99 -9.48
CA CYS A 81 -1.23 -1.91 -8.38
C CYS A 81 -1.58 -3.35 -8.77
N LEU A 82 -0.58 -4.21 -8.85
CA LEU A 82 -0.77 -5.64 -9.06
C LEU A 82 -0.92 -6.36 -7.72
N ARG A 83 -1.62 -7.49 -7.72
CA ARG A 83 -1.69 -8.36 -6.54
C ARG A 83 -0.29 -8.93 -6.28
N ALA A 84 0.25 -8.69 -5.09
CA ALA A 84 1.54 -9.24 -4.72
C ALA A 84 1.51 -10.77 -4.63
N SER A 85 2.67 -11.38 -4.85
CA SER A 85 2.89 -12.79 -4.55
C SER A 85 2.67 -13.09 -3.05
N LYS A 86 2.25 -14.32 -2.74
CA LYS A 86 2.08 -14.73 -1.34
C LYS A 86 3.42 -14.65 -0.59
N PRO A 87 3.46 -14.01 0.59
CA PRO A 87 4.70 -13.90 1.35
C PRO A 87 5.15 -15.27 1.87
N LEU A 88 6.46 -15.48 1.93
CA LEU A 88 7.09 -16.64 2.54
C LEU A 88 7.51 -16.29 3.98
N CYS A 89 6.75 -16.77 4.97
CA CYS A 89 7.12 -16.62 6.37
C CYS A 89 8.31 -17.53 6.71
N ARG A 90 9.31 -16.98 7.41
CA ARG A 90 10.42 -17.73 8.02
C ARG A 90 10.31 -17.61 9.55
N HIS A 91 10.61 -18.70 10.25
CA HIS A 91 10.54 -18.82 11.70
C HIS A 91 11.93 -18.92 12.30
#